data_AF-A0A256ZP71-F1
#
_entry.id   AF-A0A256ZP71-F1
#
_cell.length_a   1.000
_cell.length_b   1.000
_cell.length_c   1.000
_cell.angle_alpha   90.00
_cell.angle_beta   90.00
_cell.angle_gamma   90.00
#
_symmetry.space_group_name_H-M   'P 1'
#
loop_
_entity.id
_entity.type
_entity.pdbx_description
1 polymer ?
#
loop_
_entity_poly.entity_id
_entity_poly.type
_entity_poly.pdbx_seq_one_letter_code
_entity_poly.pdbx_strand_id
1 'polypeptide(L)'
;MDKQITVDDYRAMRWLSTVAGHRVVMAHPRISDAIYPVSGNYVVSPMSHSFSGVDSRINDVNRFFLANCSDKMSLLERYDVDYVYFRFRMGCGFLREVYNDSVYLYQVS
;
A
#
# COMPACT_ATOMS: atom_id res chain seq x y z
N MET A 1 12.47 -15.76 1.17
CA MET A 1 11.23 -14.97 0.99
C MET A 1 11.51 -13.99 -0.12
N ASP A 2 10.98 -14.26 -1.31
CA ASP A 2 11.41 -13.62 -2.56
C ASP A 2 11.24 -12.10 -2.54
N LYS A 3 12.26 -11.43 -3.06
CA LYS A 3 12.38 -9.97 -3.14
C LYS A 3 11.77 -9.38 -4.41
N GLN A 4 11.05 -10.18 -5.20
CA GLN A 4 10.58 -9.79 -6.53
C GLN A 4 9.13 -9.34 -6.54
N ILE A 5 8.92 -8.26 -7.28
CA ILE A 5 7.63 -7.84 -7.81
C ILE A 5 7.19 -8.91 -8.81
N THR A 6 6.01 -9.47 -8.61
CA THR A 6 5.45 -10.52 -9.46
C THR A 6 4.57 -9.93 -10.57
N VAL A 7 4.20 -10.79 -11.52
CA VAL A 7 3.21 -10.45 -12.55
C VAL A 7 1.86 -10.06 -11.92
N ASP A 8 1.50 -10.68 -10.79
CA ASP A 8 0.25 -10.38 -10.09
C ASP A 8 0.29 -9.00 -9.42
N ASP A 9 1.43 -8.62 -8.82
CA ASP A 9 1.58 -7.25 -8.31
C ASP A 9 1.42 -6.24 -9.48
N TYR A 10 2.04 -6.52 -10.63
CA TYR A 10 1.91 -5.66 -11.82
C TYR A 10 0.47 -5.56 -12.31
N ARG A 11 -0.27 -6.67 -12.40
CA ARG A 11 -1.68 -6.69 -12.81
C ARG A 11 -2.54 -5.85 -11.88
N ALA A 12 -2.35 -5.97 -10.57
CA ALA A 12 -3.07 -5.18 -9.58
C ALA A 12 -2.77 -3.68 -9.72
N MET A 13 -1.51 -3.29 -9.87
CA MET A 13 -1.12 -1.89 -10.08
C MET A 13 -1.67 -1.33 -11.41
N ARG A 14 -1.68 -2.13 -12.48
CA ARG A 14 -2.29 -1.75 -13.76
C ARG A 14 -3.80 -1.64 -13.68
N TRP A 15 -4.47 -2.52 -12.93
CA TRP A 15 -5.89 -2.37 -12.65
C TRP A 15 -6.15 -1.08 -11.85
N LEU A 16 -5.34 -0.79 -10.84
CA LEU A 16 -5.48 0.44 -10.06
C LEU A 16 -5.41 1.68 -10.96
N SER A 17 -4.52 1.68 -11.95
CA SER A 17 -4.37 2.80 -12.90
C SER A 17 -5.60 3.09 -13.77
N THR A 18 -6.52 2.12 -13.93
CA THR A 18 -7.74 2.31 -14.74
C THR A 18 -8.91 2.82 -13.92
N VAL A 19 -8.88 2.64 -12.60
CA VAL A 19 -9.96 3.02 -11.68
C VAL A 19 -9.61 4.23 -10.81
N ALA A 20 -8.32 4.50 -10.60
CA ALA A 20 -7.82 5.56 -9.75
C ALA A 20 -6.47 6.12 -10.25
N GLY A 21 -6.36 7.44 -10.28
CA GLY A 21 -5.10 8.14 -10.56
C GLY A 21 -4.86 9.23 -9.53
N HIS A 22 -3.58 9.49 -9.22
CA HIS A 22 -3.14 10.51 -8.27
C HIS A 22 -3.68 10.33 -6.84
N ARG A 23 -3.93 9.08 -6.43
CA ARG A 23 -4.39 8.71 -5.08
C ARG A 23 -3.25 8.27 -4.20
N VAL A 24 -3.43 8.32 -2.88
CA VAL A 24 -2.42 7.86 -1.91
C VAL A 24 -2.65 6.40 -1.58
N VAL A 25 -1.62 5.59 -1.79
CA VAL A 25 -1.63 4.14 -1.54
C VAL A 25 -0.74 3.80 -0.35
N MET A 26 -1.33 3.16 0.66
CA MET A 26 -0.59 2.47 1.72
C MET A 26 -0.14 1.11 1.19
N ALA A 27 1.17 0.92 1.07
CA ALA A 27 1.74 -0.33 0.56
C ALA A 27 3.02 -0.67 1.32
N HIS A 28 3.39 -1.95 1.32
CA HIS A 28 4.65 -2.36 1.91
C HIS A 28 5.83 -1.69 1.15
N PRO A 29 6.92 -1.27 1.83
CA PRO A 29 7.99 -0.51 1.16
C PRO A 29 8.57 -1.22 -0.06
N ARG A 30 8.66 -2.55 -0.02
CA ARG A 30 9.18 -3.38 -1.13
C ARG A 30 8.42 -3.28 -2.46
N ILE A 31 7.12 -2.96 -2.43
CA ILE A 31 6.33 -2.78 -3.66
C ILE A 31 6.09 -1.29 -3.98
N SER A 32 6.33 -0.42 -2.99
CA SER A 32 5.97 1.00 -3.06
C SER A 32 6.64 1.73 -4.22
N ASP A 33 7.90 1.40 -4.51
CA ASP A 33 8.67 2.03 -5.60
C ASP A 33 8.09 1.73 -7.00
N ALA A 34 7.30 0.67 -7.13
CA ALA A 34 6.68 0.29 -8.41
C ALA A 34 5.28 0.88 -8.62
N ILE A 35 4.62 1.33 -7.55
CA ILE A 35 3.23 1.79 -7.62
C ILE A 35 3.10 3.04 -8.49
N TYR A 36 3.93 4.06 -8.27
CA TYR A 36 3.88 5.29 -9.05
C TYR A 36 4.18 5.07 -10.55
N PRO A 37 5.30 4.44 -10.97
CA PRO A 37 5.60 4.28 -12.39
C PRO A 37 4.61 3.37 -13.14
N VAL A 38 3.93 2.44 -12.45
CA VAL A 38 2.96 1.53 -13.10
C VAL A 38 1.54 2.11 -13.12
N SER A 39 1.14 2.79 -12.04
CA SER A 39 -0.26 3.19 -11.81
C SER A 39 -0.53 4.69 -11.80
N GLY A 40 0.49 5.54 -11.64
CA GLY A 40 0.32 6.99 -11.46
C GLY A 40 -0.23 7.39 -10.09
N ASN A 41 -0.21 6.49 -9.11
CA ASN A 41 -0.65 6.75 -7.73
C ASN A 41 0.55 6.95 -6.79
N TYR A 42 0.37 7.78 -5.77
CA TYR A 42 1.38 8.08 -4.77
C TYR A 42 1.44 7.00 -3.70
N VAL A 43 2.56 6.93 -2.99
CA VAL A 43 2.74 6.02 -1.86
C VAL A 43 3.07 6.81 -0.59
N VAL A 44 2.62 6.33 0.55
CA VAL A 44 2.91 6.94 1.87
C VAL A 44 4.42 7.07 2.08
N SER A 45 5.15 6.01 1.74
CA SER A 45 6.61 6.00 1.84
C SER A 45 7.22 5.07 0.80
N PRO A 46 8.09 5.56 -0.10
CA PRO A 46 8.93 4.70 -0.92
C PRO A 46 9.99 4.00 -0.05
N MET A 47 10.72 3.05 -0.61
CA MET A 47 11.84 2.43 0.10
C MET A 47 12.91 3.50 0.43
N SER A 48 13.32 3.59 1.69
CA SER A 48 14.44 4.47 2.07
C SER A 48 15.73 3.86 1.56
N HIS A 49 16.48 4.67 0.81
CA HIS A 49 17.85 4.39 0.41
C HIS A 49 18.85 5.27 1.16
N SER A 50 18.43 5.92 2.25
CA SER A 50 19.30 6.83 3.00
C SER A 50 20.25 6.09 3.93
N PHE A 51 21.52 6.51 3.93
CA PHE A 51 22.50 6.09 4.93
C PHE A 51 22.21 6.63 6.33
N SER A 52 21.44 7.73 6.45
CA SER A 52 21.10 8.35 7.74
C SER A 52 19.96 7.65 8.49
N GLY A 53 19.38 6.59 7.92
CA GLY A 53 18.37 5.74 8.58
C GLY A 53 17.02 5.70 7.87
N VAL A 54 16.09 5.01 8.51
CA VAL A 54 14.74 4.74 8.02
C VAL A 54 13.85 5.95 8.29
N ASP A 55 13.17 6.48 7.26
CA ASP A 55 12.19 7.56 7.43
C ASP A 55 11.11 7.14 8.43
N SER A 56 10.72 8.06 9.32
CA SER A 56 9.55 7.95 10.20
C SER A 56 8.33 7.34 9.50
N ARG A 57 8.08 7.69 8.23
CA ARG A 57 6.97 7.15 7.44
C ARG A 57 7.09 5.66 7.17
N ILE A 58 8.29 5.14 6.97
CA ILE A 58 8.50 3.69 6.79
C ILE A 58 8.18 2.95 8.10
N ASN A 59 8.53 3.53 9.25
CA ASN A 59 8.17 2.94 10.54
C ASN A 59 6.65 2.89 10.72
N ASP A 60 5.94 3.94 10.31
CA ASP A 60 4.49 3.99 10.35
C ASP A 60 3.84 2.99 9.37
N VAL A 61 4.39 2.84 8.16
CA VAL A 61 3.98 1.79 7.20
C VAL A 61 4.19 0.40 7.78
N ASN A 62 5.35 0.13 8.39
CA ASN A 62 5.64 -1.16 9.01
C ASN A 62 4.69 -1.43 10.19
N ARG A 63 4.41 -0.41 11.02
CA ARG A 63 3.44 -0.48 12.11
C ARG A 63 2.04 -0.80 11.57
N PHE A 64 1.62 -0.15 10.48
CA PHE A 64 0.31 -0.39 9.86
C PHE A 64 0.07 -1.87 9.58
N PHE A 65 1.03 -2.57 8.96
CA PHE A 65 0.85 -3.98 8.61
C PHE A 65 0.87 -4.94 9.82
N LEU A 66 1.41 -4.51 10.96
CA LEU A 66 1.48 -5.29 12.20
C LEU A 66 0.36 -4.94 13.21
N ALA A 67 -0.34 -3.83 13.01
CA ALA A 67 -1.27 -3.29 13.99
C ALA A 67 -2.70 -3.90 13.91
N ASN A 68 -3.50 -3.62 14.93
CA ASN A 68 -4.94 -3.90 14.92
C ASN A 68 -5.70 -2.90 14.03
N CYS A 69 -7.01 -3.10 13.82
CA CYS A 69 -7.79 -2.24 12.93
C CYS A 69 -7.94 -0.79 13.43
N SER A 70 -8.00 -0.55 14.74
CA SER A 70 -8.10 0.82 15.27
C SER A 70 -6.84 1.62 14.98
N ASP A 71 -5.67 1.04 15.25
CA ASP A 71 -4.37 1.66 14.95
C ASP A 71 -4.16 1.86 13.44
N LYS A 72 -4.60 0.89 12.63
CA LYS A 72 -4.57 1.00 11.16
C LYS A 72 -5.37 2.20 10.68
N MET A 73 -6.58 2.41 11.22
CA MET A 73 -7.44 3.53 10.83
C MET A 73 -6.74 4.88 11.08
N SER A 74 -6.17 5.08 12.27
CA SER A 74 -5.45 6.32 12.59
C SER A 74 -4.25 6.58 11.67
N LEU A 75 -3.57 5.53 11.21
CA LEU A 75 -2.48 5.66 10.24
C LEU A 75 -2.99 5.99 8.84
N LEU A 76 -4.13 5.44 8.41
CA LEU A 76 -4.72 5.77 7.11
C LEU A 76 -5.18 7.23 7.07
N GLU A 77 -5.84 7.70 8.13
CA GLU A 77 -6.28 9.10 8.28
C GLU A 77 -5.09 10.06 8.28
N ARG A 78 -4.02 9.73 9.00
CA ARG A 78 -2.82 10.59 9.11
C ARG A 78 -2.16 10.90 7.76
N TYR A 79 -2.30 10.00 6.78
CA TYR A 79 -1.66 10.13 5.47
C TYR A 79 -2.66 10.29 4.33
N ASP A 80 -3.94 10.55 4.64
CA ASP A 80 -5.02 10.70 3.66
C ASP A 80 -5.05 9.52 2.65
N VAL A 81 -4.93 8.30 3.15
CA VAL A 81 -4.82 7.10 2.31
C VAL A 81 -6.16 6.77 1.67
N ASP A 82 -6.19 6.71 0.34
CA ASP A 82 -7.35 6.28 -0.43
C ASP A 82 -7.40 4.76 -0.63
N TYR A 83 -6.23 4.12 -0.79
CA TYR A 83 -6.12 2.69 -1.10
C TYR A 83 -5.05 1.98 -0.27
N VAL A 84 -5.27 0.70 0.01
CA VAL A 84 -4.28 -0.18 0.64
C VAL A 84 -3.95 -1.33 -0.30
N TYR A 85 -2.67 -1.55 -0.53
CA TYR A 85 -2.15 -2.72 -1.24
C TYR A 85 -1.54 -3.72 -0.25
N PHE A 86 -1.97 -4.98 -0.30
CA PHE A 86 -1.36 -6.03 0.51
C PHE A 86 -1.45 -7.41 -0.12
N ARG A 87 -0.46 -8.27 0.14
CA ARG A 87 -0.46 -9.65 -0.37
C ARG A 87 -1.33 -10.60 0.46
N PHE A 88 -1.65 -10.23 1.69
CA PHE A 88 -2.48 -11.03 2.56
C PHE A 88 -3.83 -10.34 2.79
N ARG A 89 -4.86 -11.13 3.05
CA ARG A 89 -6.20 -10.60 3.29
C ARG A 89 -6.25 -9.81 4.58
N MET A 90 -6.92 -8.66 4.57
CA MET A 90 -7.19 -7.83 5.74
C MET A 90 -8.68 -7.84 6.08
N GLY A 91 -9.01 -7.86 7.38
CA GLY A 91 -10.38 -7.97 7.89
C GLY A 91 -10.86 -6.75 8.67
N CYS A 92 -10.51 -5.53 8.24
CA CYS A 92 -10.97 -4.31 8.89
C CYS A 92 -12.21 -3.75 8.17
N GLY A 93 -13.24 -3.35 8.93
CA GLY A 93 -14.54 -2.93 8.36
C GLY A 93 -14.50 -1.67 7.48
N PHE A 94 -13.51 -0.81 7.67
CA PHE A 94 -13.27 0.39 6.84
C PHE A 94 -12.47 0.09 5.55
N LEU A 95 -12.08 -1.16 5.31
CA LEU A 95 -11.38 -1.58 4.10
C LEU A 95 -12.33 -2.36 3.19
N ARG A 96 -12.76 -1.71 2.11
CA ARG A 96 -13.56 -2.37 1.07
C ARG A 96 -12.65 -3.01 0.05
N GLU A 97 -12.67 -4.34 -0.04
CA GLU A 97 -11.93 -5.08 -1.09
C GLU A 97 -12.48 -4.68 -2.47
N VAL A 98 -11.58 -4.24 -3.35
CA VAL A 98 -11.92 -3.80 -4.72
C VAL A 98 -11.17 -4.57 -5.81
N TYR A 99 -10.10 -5.28 -5.43
CA TYR A 99 -9.37 -6.20 -6.29
C TYR A 99 -8.85 -7.37 -5.46
N ASN A 100 -8.97 -8.58 -6.01
CA ASN A 100 -8.51 -9.82 -5.38
C ASN A 100 -8.13 -10.83 -6.47
N ASP A 101 -6.85 -10.86 -6.80
CA ASP A 101 -6.26 -11.86 -7.71
C ASP A 101 -4.81 -12.10 -7.25
N SER A 102 -4.64 -13.04 -6.32
CA SER A 102 -3.36 -13.36 -5.63
C SER A 102 -2.77 -12.25 -4.74
N VAL A 103 -3.22 -11.01 -4.92
CA VAL A 103 -2.95 -9.83 -4.09
C VAL A 103 -4.25 -9.05 -3.90
N TYR A 104 -4.29 -8.21 -2.87
CA TYR A 104 -5.49 -7.49 -2.45
C TYR A 104 -5.28 -5.99 -2.57
N LEU A 105 -6.25 -5.31 -3.19
CA LEU A 105 -6.42 -3.86 -3.05
C LEU A 105 -7.71 -3.58 -2.30
N TYR A 106 -7.60 -2.66 -1.35
CA TYR A 106 -8.71 -2.14 -0.58
C TYR A 106 -8.88 -0.66 -0.86
N GLN A 107 -10.11 -0.20 -1.00
CA GLN A 107 -10.46 1.20 -0.90
C GLN A 107 -10.79 1.52 0.56
N VAL A 108 -10.24 2.62 1.07
CA VAL A 108 -10.54 3.13 2.42
C VAL A 108 -11.91 3.83 2.40
N SER A 109 -12.75 3.52 3.37
CA SER A 109 -14.13 4.02 3.53
C SER A 109 -14.29 4.87 4.77
#